data_AF-E9J8V8-F1
#
_entry.id   AF-E9J8V8-F1
#
_cell.length_a   1.000
_cell.length_b   1.000
_cell.length_c   1.000
_cell.angle_alpha   90.00
_cell.angle_beta   90.00
_cell.angle_gamma   90.00
#
_symmetry.space_group_name_H-M   'P 1'
#
loop_
_entity.id
_entity.type
_entity.pdbx_description
1 polymer ?
#
loop_
_entity_poly.entity_id
_entity_poly.type
_entity_poly.pdbx_seq_one_letter_code
_entity_poly.pdbx_strand_id
1 'polypeptide(L)'
;ISKRLECIAQYCPREFSRKPRSLSDYKDFKATEGRQFILYTGPVALQEIMDDQGYKHFLLLHAAIRALCSSTLLPTMINFAKLALEKFVETCSRFYKLTFLSYNV
;
A
#
# COMPACT_ATOMS: atom_id res chain seq x y z
N ILE A 1 -1.87 5.92 -12.70
CA ILE A 1 -2.46 5.57 -11.37
C ILE A 1 -3.69 6.43 -11.07
N SER A 2 -3.63 7.76 -11.09
CA SER A 2 -4.78 8.64 -10.78
C SER A 2 -6.09 8.28 -11.47
N LYS A 3 -6.07 8.12 -12.80
CA LYS A 3 -7.27 7.69 -13.57
C LYS A 3 -7.89 6.39 -13.06
N ARG A 4 -7.06 5.41 -12.66
CA ARG A 4 -7.56 4.15 -12.08
C ARG A 4 -8.18 4.38 -10.70
N LEU A 5 -7.60 5.23 -9.87
CA LEU A 5 -8.17 5.59 -8.57
C LEU A 5 -9.51 6.32 -8.73
N GLU A 6 -9.62 7.23 -9.70
CA GLU A 6 -10.87 7.91 -10.05
C GLU A 6 -11.95 6.92 -10.52
N CYS A 7 -11.59 5.93 -11.35
CA CYS A 7 -12.51 4.85 -11.71
C CYS A 7 -12.94 4.02 -10.49
N ILE A 8 -12.00 3.59 -9.64
CA ILE A 8 -12.31 2.81 -8.41
C ILE A 8 -13.22 3.61 -7.47
N ALA A 9 -13.06 4.94 -7.41
CA ALA A 9 -13.88 5.81 -6.57
C ALA A 9 -15.38 5.77 -6.89
N GLN A 10 -15.74 5.43 -8.13
CA GLN A 10 -17.14 5.25 -8.54
C GLN A 10 -17.78 4.03 -7.87
N TYR A 11 -16.99 3.02 -7.53
CA TYR A 11 -17.42 1.76 -6.90
C TYR A 11 -17.03 1.67 -5.43
N CYS A 12 -16.54 2.76 -4.83
CA CYS A 12 -16.11 2.77 -3.44
C CYS A 12 -17.30 2.60 -2.49
N PRO A 13 -17.29 1.59 -1.60
CA PRO A 13 -18.33 1.39 -0.60
C PRO A 13 -18.48 2.60 0.34
N ARG A 14 -19.68 2.79 0.90
CA ARG A 14 -20.01 3.93 1.79
C ARG A 14 -19.35 3.80 3.16
N GLU A 15 -18.92 2.61 3.54
CA GLU A 15 -18.24 2.28 4.79
C GLU A 15 -16.84 2.91 4.87
N PHE A 16 -16.23 3.21 3.71
CA PHE A 16 -15.01 4.01 3.69
C PHE A 16 -15.34 5.48 3.90
N SER A 17 -14.72 6.09 4.90
CA SER A 17 -14.89 7.51 5.23
C SER A 17 -14.44 8.47 4.12
N ARG A 18 -13.61 7.99 3.19
CA ARG A 18 -13.10 8.73 2.03
C ARG A 18 -13.08 7.83 0.80
N LYS A 19 -13.38 8.42 -0.35
CA LYS A 19 -13.19 7.77 -1.65
C LYS A 19 -11.73 7.91 -2.10
N PRO A 20 -11.21 6.96 -2.88
CA PRO A 20 -9.93 7.14 -3.57
C PRO A 20 -9.92 8.44 -4.38
N ARG A 21 -8.80 9.16 -4.35
CA ARG A 21 -8.61 10.43 -5.05
C ARG A 21 -7.41 10.35 -5.98
N SER A 22 -7.30 11.31 -6.89
CA SER A 22 -6.13 11.45 -7.75
C SER A 22 -4.86 11.62 -6.93
N LEU A 23 -3.74 11.08 -7.41
CA LEU A 23 -2.43 11.36 -6.82
C LEU A 23 -2.00 12.83 -6.99
N SER A 24 -2.67 13.61 -7.83
CA SER A 24 -2.46 15.06 -7.90
C SER A 24 -2.80 15.76 -6.58
N ASP A 25 -3.71 15.17 -5.80
CA ASP A 25 -4.13 15.68 -4.49
C ASP A 25 -3.32 15.05 -3.35
N TYR A 26 -2.22 14.34 -3.64
CA TYR A 26 -1.45 13.58 -2.66
C TYR A 26 -1.01 14.41 -1.44
N LYS A 27 -0.66 15.69 -1.66
CA LYS A 27 -0.32 16.64 -0.60
C LYS A 27 -1.43 16.84 0.45
N ASP A 28 -2.68 16.58 0.07
CA ASP A 28 -3.88 16.74 0.90
C ASP A 28 -4.42 15.37 1.37
N PHE A 29 -3.68 14.28 1.18
CA PHE A 29 -4.05 12.97 1.70
C PHE A 29 -3.89 12.95 3.21
N LYS A 30 -4.89 12.41 3.91
CA LYS A 30 -4.75 12.05 5.32
C LYS A 30 -4.32 10.58 5.44
N ALA A 31 -3.98 10.17 6.66
CA ALA A 31 -3.61 8.79 6.96
C ALA A 31 -4.69 7.77 6.52
N THR A 32 -5.96 8.17 6.49
CA THR A 32 -7.08 7.33 6.07
C THR A 32 -7.01 6.92 4.59
N GLU A 33 -6.62 7.84 3.71
CA GLU A 33 -6.44 7.58 2.28
C GLU A 33 -5.23 6.66 2.06
N GLY A 34 -4.13 6.90 2.76
CA GLY A 34 -2.95 6.03 2.73
C GLY A 34 -3.28 4.61 3.19
N ARG A 35 -4.01 4.47 4.30
CA ARG A 35 -4.46 3.18 4.81
C ARG A 35 -5.38 2.46 3.82
N GLN A 36 -6.35 3.17 3.23
CA GLN A 36 -7.24 2.61 2.21
C GLN A 36 -6.46 2.13 0.98
N PHE A 37 -5.49 2.93 0.53
CA PHE A 37 -4.63 2.59 -0.60
C PHE A 37 -3.83 1.33 -0.33
N ILE A 38 -3.09 1.28 0.77
CA ILE A 38 -2.26 0.11 1.09
C ILE A 38 -3.12 -1.14 1.26
N LEU A 39 -4.26 -1.09 1.96
CA LEU A 39 -5.04 -2.28 2.30
C LEU A 39 -6.02 -2.77 1.24
N TYR A 40 -6.43 -1.92 0.28
CA TYR A 40 -7.53 -2.24 -0.63
C TYR A 40 -7.27 -1.84 -2.08
N THR A 41 -7.06 -0.55 -2.36
CA THR A 41 -7.09 -0.06 -3.75
C THR A 41 -5.75 -0.14 -4.46
N GLY A 42 -4.64 -0.09 -3.72
CA GLY A 42 -3.27 -0.15 -4.24
C GLY A 42 -2.97 -1.40 -5.08
N PRO A 43 -3.31 -2.63 -4.64
CA PRO A 43 -3.08 -3.84 -5.44
C PRO A 43 -3.66 -3.76 -6.84
N VAL A 44 -4.89 -3.23 -6.99
CA VAL A 44 -5.57 -3.09 -8.29
C VAL A 44 -5.08 -1.86 -9.05
N ALA A 45 -4.86 -0.75 -8.34
CA ALA A 45 -4.44 0.51 -8.94
C ALA A 45 -3.01 0.47 -9.51
N LEU A 46 -2.16 -0.41 -8.97
CA LEU A 46 -0.75 -0.56 -9.37
C LEU A 46 -0.48 -1.76 -10.30
N GLN A 47 -1.42 -2.70 -10.42
CA GLN A 47 -1.30 -3.87 -11.28
C GLN A 47 -1.02 -3.44 -12.73
N GLU A 48 -0.02 -4.04 -13.37
CA GLU A 48 0.44 -3.72 -14.75
C GLU A 48 0.99 -2.29 -14.96
N ILE A 49 1.10 -1.48 -13.90
CA ILE A 49 1.76 -0.17 -13.97
C ILE A 49 3.21 -0.28 -13.50
N MET A 50 3.44 -1.08 -12.47
CA MET A 50 4.78 -1.41 -11.99
C MET A 50 5.31 -2.63 -12.73
N ASP A 51 6.64 -2.73 -12.85
CA ASP A 51 7.27 -3.98 -13.25
C ASP A 51 6.96 -5.09 -12.25
N ASP A 52 7.07 -6.35 -12.69
CA ASP A 52 6.70 -7.51 -11.88
C ASP A 52 7.39 -7.55 -10.51
N GLN A 53 8.65 -7.12 -10.43
CA GLN A 53 9.41 -7.15 -9.19
C GLN A 53 8.99 -6.01 -8.26
N GLY A 54 8.84 -4.79 -8.79
CA GLY A 54 8.30 -3.65 -8.05
C GLY A 54 6.88 -3.88 -7.55
N TYR A 55 6.03 -4.53 -8.35
CA TYR A 55 4.67 -4.89 -7.96
C TYR A 55 4.66 -5.94 -6.84
N LYS A 56 5.46 -7.01 -6.96
CA LYS A 56 5.61 -8.00 -5.88
C LYS A 56 6.16 -7.38 -4.59
N HIS A 57 7.09 -6.44 -4.71
CA HIS A 57 7.61 -5.70 -3.58
C HIS A 57 6.53 -4.85 -2.89
N PHE A 58 5.68 -4.17 -3.66
CA PHE A 58 4.49 -3.51 -3.10
C PHE A 58 3.51 -4.50 -2.46
N LEU A 59 3.25 -5.65 -3.09
CA LEU A 59 2.35 -6.67 -2.55
C LEU A 59 2.87 -7.27 -1.24
N LEU A 60 4.19 -7.36 -1.05
CA LEU A 60 4.80 -7.77 0.21
C LEU A 60 4.41 -6.84 1.35
N LEU A 61 4.49 -5.51 1.13
CA LEU A 61 4.02 -4.50 2.09
C LEU A 61 2.51 -4.62 2.33
N HIS A 62 1.72 -4.70 1.26
CA HIS A 62 0.26 -4.88 1.36
C HIS A 62 -0.10 -6.07 2.25
N ALA A 63 0.51 -7.24 1.99
CA ALA A 63 0.24 -8.48 2.73
C ALA A 63 0.64 -8.35 4.20
N ALA A 64 1.80 -7.76 4.50
CA ALA A 64 2.26 -7.56 5.87
C ALA A 64 1.31 -6.65 6.66
N ILE A 65 0.94 -5.49 6.10
CA ILE A 65 0.03 -4.54 6.76
C ILE A 65 -1.38 -5.14 6.91
N ARG A 66 -1.85 -5.91 5.92
CA ARG A 66 -3.13 -6.62 6.00
C ARG A 66 -3.15 -7.66 7.13
N ALA A 67 -2.07 -8.41 7.29
CA ALA A 67 -1.91 -9.36 8.39
C ALA A 67 -1.95 -8.65 9.76
N LEU A 68 -1.24 -7.53 9.89
CA LEU A 68 -1.21 -6.75 11.14
C LEU A 68 -2.53 -6.06 11.48
N CYS A 69 -3.32 -5.67 10.47
CA CYS A 69 -4.60 -5.01 10.66
C CYS A 69 -5.78 -5.98 10.90
N SER A 70 -5.56 -7.28 10.81
CA SER A 70 -6.60 -8.30 10.96
C SER A 70 -6.46 -8.99 12.30
N SER A 71 -7.41 -8.76 13.21
CA SER A 71 -7.42 -9.40 14.54
C SER A 71 -7.48 -10.93 14.47
N THR A 72 -8.08 -11.47 13.40
CA THR A 72 -8.19 -12.91 13.17
C THR A 72 -6.89 -13.53 12.61
N LEU A 73 -6.18 -12.81 11.74
CA LEU A 73 -4.94 -13.32 11.13
C LEU A 73 -3.70 -13.01 11.97
N LEU A 74 -3.73 -11.96 12.79
CA LEU A 74 -2.57 -11.47 13.53
C LEU A 74 -1.87 -12.58 14.35
N PRO A 75 -2.55 -13.43 15.14
CA PRO A 75 -1.88 -14.44 15.95
C PRO A 75 -1.07 -15.44 15.13
N THR A 76 -1.53 -15.79 13.93
CA THR A 76 -0.87 -16.78 13.06
C THR A 76 0.12 -16.16 12.09
N MET A 77 -0.06 -14.87 11.75
CA MET A 77 0.71 -14.18 10.72
C MET A 77 1.70 -13.15 11.26
N ILE A 78 1.81 -12.96 12.58
CA ILE A 78 2.71 -11.94 13.16
C ILE A 78 4.18 -12.14 12.75
N ASN A 79 4.66 -13.39 12.75
CA ASN A 79 6.02 -13.70 12.31
C ASN A 79 6.21 -13.45 10.82
N PHE A 80 5.21 -13.82 10.00
CA PHE A 80 5.21 -13.51 8.57
C PHE A 80 5.26 -12.00 8.34
N ALA A 81 4.41 -11.22 9.02
CA ALA A 81 4.35 -9.78 8.86
C ALA A 81 5.68 -9.11 9.25
N LYS A 82 6.30 -9.56 10.34
CA LYS A 82 7.63 -9.11 10.75
C LYS A 82 8.67 -9.34 9.65
N LEU A 83 8.82 -10.58 9.19
CA LEU A 83 9.79 -10.94 8.16
C LEU A 83 9.52 -10.22 6.82
N ALA A 84 8.25 -10.04 6.46
CA ALA A 84 7.85 -9.33 5.26
C ALA A 84 8.21 -7.84 5.32
N LEU A 85 8.02 -7.18 6.48
CA LEU A 85 8.41 -5.78 6.67
C LEU A 85 9.93 -5.61 6.71
N GLU A 86 10.65 -6.47 7.42
CA GLU A 86 12.11 -6.48 7.42
C GLU A 86 12.65 -6.62 5.99
N LYS A 87 12.10 -7.58 5.23
CA LYS A 87 12.49 -7.79 3.84
C LYS A 87 12.15 -6.60 2.94
N PHE A 88 10.97 -6.01 3.11
CA PHE A 88 10.56 -4.82 2.38
C PHE A 88 11.56 -3.68 2.59
N VAL A 89 11.93 -3.38 3.84
CA VAL A 89 12.90 -2.31 4.15
C VAL A 89 14.28 -2.62 3.57
N GLU A 90 14.76 -3.86 3.71
CA GLU A 90 16.04 -4.31 3.16
C GLU A 90 16.14 -4.08 1.64
N THR A 91 15.05 -4.35 0.90
CA THR A 91 15.03 -4.25 -0.56
C THR A 91 14.44 -2.94 -1.11
N CYS A 92 13.90 -2.07 -0.26
CA CYS A 92 13.20 -0.85 -0.63
C CYS A 92 14.03 0.08 -1.53
N SER A 93 15.32 0.25 -1.20
CA SER A 93 16.26 1.12 -1.91
C SER A 93 16.45 0.75 -3.39
N ARG A 94 16.36 -0.56 -3.69
CA ARG A 94 16.48 -1.10 -5.05
C ARG A 94 15.28 -0.71 -5.92
N PHE A 95 14.09 -0.57 -5.32
CA PHE A 95 12.85 -0.33 -6.06
C PHE A 95 12.42 1.14 -6.08
N TYR A 96 12.65 1.91 -5.01
CA TYR A 96 12.07 3.26 -4.84
C TYR A 96 13.07 4.41 -4.82
N LYS A 97 14.33 4.17 -5.23
CA LYS A 97 15.49 5.09 -5.21
C LYS A 97 15.97 5.43 -3.79
N LEU A 98 17.25 5.79 -3.68
CA LEU A 98 17.93 6.13 -2.42
C LEU A 98 17.28 7.31 -1.68
N THR A 99 16.62 8.24 -2.39
CA THR A 99 15.84 9.34 -1.80
C THR A 99 14.67 8.88 -0.93
N PHE A 100 14.27 7.60 -1.03
CA PHE A 100 13.25 7.01 -0.17
C PHE A 100 13.79 6.58 1.21
N LEU A 101 15.11 6.33 1.32
CA LEU A 101 15.75 5.91 2.57
C LEU A 101 16.14 7.07 3.51
N SER A 102 16.04 8.32 3.06
CA SER A 102 16.52 9.48 3.82
C SER A 102 15.55 9.98 4.91
N TYR A 103 14.43 9.28 5.14
CA TYR A 103 13.47 9.63 6.19
C TYR A 103 13.48 8.55 7.27
N ASN A 104 14.44 8.64 8.19
CA ASN A 104 14.23 8.17 9.55
C ASN A 104 13.40 9.26 10.25
N VAL A 105 12.12 8.98 10.47
CA VAL A 105 11.31 9.70 11.48
C VAL A 105 11.00 8.71 12.58
#